data_AF-A0A5J4VIT4-F1
#
_entry.id   AF-A0A5J4VIT4-F1
#
_cell.length_a   1.000
_cell.length_b   1.000
_cell.length_c   1.000
_cell.angle_alpha   90.00
_cell.angle_beta   90.00
_cell.angle_gamma   90.00
#
_symmetry.space_group_name_H-M   'P 1'
#
loop_
_entity.id
_entity.type
_entity.pdbx_description
1 polymer ?
#
loop_
_entity_poly.entity_id
_entity_poly.type
_entity_poly.pdbx_seq_one_letter_code
_entity_poly.pdbx_strand_id
1 'polypeptide(L)'
;ILSIINSSIGPVTNTPNITQGFQCNQQGNKIVHTPGNNNSCVVTYNPVISSGIVRFEGYFQNTIEYRIIGIADASTVFNANRGPRDEGNYSKSIRFDGTDGGLWHISPRAISGLSRFLNNQKVACEVNMDKHQIQISESNASFTLTRFERLTISSAKNVELGLEWGTEWVIQQQQYQDDCCIIL
;
A
#
# COMPACT_ATOMS: atom_id res chain seq x y z
N ILE A 1 36.28 -7.55 -4.44
CA ILE A 1 35.70 -6.21 -4.69
C ILE A 1 34.19 -6.39 -4.63
N LEU A 2 33.56 -6.08 -3.50
CA LEU A 2 32.10 -6.10 -3.37
C LEU A 2 31.56 -4.84 -4.05
N SER A 3 30.90 -5.00 -5.20
CA SER A 3 30.15 -3.92 -5.83
C SER A 3 28.89 -3.65 -4.98
N ILE A 4 28.88 -2.52 -4.28
CA ILE A 4 27.66 -1.96 -3.71
C ILE A 4 26.79 -1.54 -4.90
N ILE A 5 25.80 -2.37 -5.24
CA ILE A 5 24.78 -1.99 -6.21
C ILE A 5 23.86 -1.03 -5.48
N ASN A 6 23.94 0.27 -5.81
CA ASN A 6 23.03 1.28 -5.31
C ASN A 6 21.61 0.93 -5.80
N SER A 7 20.78 0.38 -4.91
CA SER A 7 19.45 -0.18 -5.20
C SER A 7 18.32 0.86 -5.28
N SER A 8 18.64 2.13 -5.50
CA SER A 8 17.64 3.18 -5.65
C SER A 8 17.61 3.63 -7.10
N ILE A 9 16.63 3.12 -7.86
CA ILE A 9 16.14 3.82 -9.05
C ILE A 9 15.55 5.11 -8.47
N GLY A 10 16.11 6.26 -8.85
CA GLY A 10 15.87 7.57 -8.20
C GLY A 10 14.40 7.94 -7.99
N PRO A 11 14.10 9.05 -7.27
CA PRO A 11 12.75 9.38 -6.84
C PRO A 11 11.76 9.38 -8.02
N VAL A 12 10.71 8.58 -7.92
CA VAL A 12 9.58 8.65 -8.85
C VAL A 12 8.92 10.00 -8.65
N THR A 13 8.91 10.84 -9.69
CA THR A 13 8.20 12.11 -9.65
C THR A 13 6.72 11.80 -9.43
N ASN A 14 6.18 12.28 -8.32
CA ASN A 14 4.80 12.05 -7.97
C ASN A 14 4.04 13.37 -7.82
N THR A 15 2.74 13.33 -8.03
CA THR A 15 1.86 14.49 -7.86
C THR A 15 0.61 14.04 -7.13
N PRO A 16 0.25 14.67 -6.00
CA PRO A 16 -0.97 14.32 -5.29
C PRO A 16 -2.20 14.75 -6.09
N ASN A 17 -3.18 13.86 -6.16
CA ASN A 17 -4.47 14.10 -6.79
C ASN A 17 -5.41 14.76 -5.78
N ILE A 18 -5.32 16.09 -5.66
CA ILE A 18 -6.19 16.89 -4.80
C ILE A 18 -7.07 17.76 -5.70
N THR A 19 -8.38 17.52 -5.65
CA THR A 19 -9.37 18.26 -6.46
C THR A 19 -10.20 19.22 -5.61
N GLN A 20 -10.98 20.07 -6.27
CA GLN A 20 -11.83 21.04 -5.59
C GLN A 20 -12.79 20.35 -4.60
N GLY A 21 -12.89 20.89 -3.38
CA GLY A 21 -13.77 20.39 -2.32
C GLY A 21 -13.08 19.45 -1.31
N PHE A 22 -11.88 18.96 -1.61
CA PHE A 22 -11.09 18.18 -0.66
C PHE A 22 -10.75 19.02 0.57
N GLN A 23 -10.80 18.41 1.75
CA GLN A 23 -10.51 19.06 3.04
C GLN A 23 -9.02 18.99 3.40
N CYS A 24 -8.17 19.05 2.39
CA CYS A 24 -6.73 19.11 2.54
C CYS A 24 -6.08 19.77 1.33
N ASN A 25 -4.88 20.29 1.52
CA ASN A 25 -4.09 20.96 0.49
C ASN A 25 -2.63 20.54 0.60
N GLN A 26 -1.92 20.60 -0.52
CA GLN A 26 -0.47 20.38 -0.54
C GLN A 26 0.26 21.63 -0.05
N GLN A 27 1.26 21.46 0.82
CA GLN A 27 2.22 22.49 1.22
C GLN A 27 3.64 21.92 1.10
N GLY A 28 4.31 22.22 -0.02
CA GLY A 28 5.56 21.56 -0.38
C GLY A 28 5.37 20.05 -0.53
N ASN A 29 6.10 19.25 0.26
CA ASN A 29 5.96 17.79 0.28
C ASN A 29 4.91 17.27 1.29
N LYS A 30 4.21 18.16 2.00
CA LYS A 30 3.20 17.79 3.00
C LYS A 30 1.80 17.87 2.42
N ILE A 31 0.93 16.97 2.85
CA ILE A 31 -0.50 17.14 2.74
C ILE A 31 -1.00 17.64 4.09
N VAL A 32 -1.66 18.79 4.09
CA VAL A 32 -2.13 19.47 5.30
C VAL A 32 -3.65 19.48 5.28
N HIS A 33 -4.26 18.95 6.33
CA HIS A 33 -5.70 18.99 6.50
C HIS A 33 -6.20 20.41 6.75
N THR A 34 -7.35 20.77 6.19
CA THR A 34 -7.97 22.07 6.41
C THR A 34 -8.33 22.23 7.89
N PRO A 35 -7.94 23.33 8.54
CA PRO A 35 -8.28 23.57 9.94
C PRO A 35 -9.79 23.70 10.16
N GLY A 36 -10.27 23.30 11.34
CA GLY A 36 -11.65 23.53 11.77
C GLY A 36 -12.69 22.55 11.22
N ASN A 37 -12.28 21.45 10.59
CA ASN A 37 -13.17 20.32 10.28
C ASN A 37 -12.45 18.97 10.41
N ASN A 38 -13.23 17.90 10.53
CA ASN A 38 -12.76 16.52 10.71
C ASN A 38 -13.20 15.60 9.56
N ASN A 39 -13.62 16.17 8.42
CA ASN A 39 -14.07 15.37 7.30
C ASN A 39 -12.89 14.65 6.66
N SER A 40 -13.08 13.42 6.20
CA SER A 40 -11.97 12.66 5.60
C SER A 40 -11.40 13.31 4.33
N CYS A 41 -10.07 13.26 4.20
CA CYS A 41 -9.36 13.63 2.98
C CYS A 41 -8.44 12.49 2.55
N VAL A 42 -8.81 11.76 1.48
CA VAL A 42 -8.02 10.65 0.94
C VAL A 42 -7.27 11.14 -0.30
N VAL A 43 -5.94 11.15 -0.25
CA VAL A 43 -5.10 11.63 -1.35
C VAL A 43 -4.43 10.44 -2.03
N THR A 44 -4.64 10.30 -3.34
CA THR A 44 -3.87 9.40 -4.20
C THR A 44 -2.76 10.16 -4.91
N TYR A 45 -1.80 9.44 -5.47
CA TYR A 45 -0.67 10.02 -6.19
C TYR A 45 -0.61 9.48 -7.61
N ASN A 46 -0.29 10.38 -8.55
CA ASN A 46 0.10 10.03 -9.91
C ASN A 46 1.64 9.99 -10.03
N PRO A 47 2.20 9.20 -10.96
CA PRO A 47 1.48 8.29 -11.87
C PRO A 47 0.96 7.05 -11.14
N VAL A 48 -0.04 6.40 -11.73
CA VAL A 48 -0.46 5.05 -11.32
C VAL A 48 0.74 4.11 -11.49
N ILE A 49 1.07 3.38 -10.44
CA ILE A 49 2.14 2.38 -10.47
C ILE A 49 1.55 1.08 -11.00
N SER A 50 2.03 0.61 -12.15
CA SER A 50 1.57 -0.61 -12.80
C SER A 50 2.62 -1.73 -12.86
N SER A 51 3.86 -1.45 -12.48
CA SER A 51 4.98 -2.38 -12.52
C SER A 51 6.10 -1.93 -11.58
N GLY A 52 7.01 -2.83 -11.25
CA GLY A 52 8.18 -2.62 -10.41
C GLY A 52 7.90 -2.79 -8.92
N ILE A 53 8.91 -2.47 -8.12
CA ILE A 53 8.80 -2.34 -6.67
C ILE A 53 8.81 -0.84 -6.35
N VAL A 54 7.81 -0.37 -5.64
CA VAL A 54 7.71 1.03 -5.19
C VAL A 54 7.58 1.07 -3.68
N ARG A 55 8.37 1.95 -3.07
CA ARG A 55 8.26 2.29 -1.65
C ARG A 55 7.84 3.75 -1.53
N PHE A 56 6.80 3.99 -0.74
CA PHE A 56 6.47 5.34 -0.30
C PHE A 56 6.59 5.40 1.22
N GLU A 57 7.26 6.44 1.70
CA GLU A 57 7.65 6.61 3.10
C GLU A 57 7.24 8.00 3.58
N GLY A 58 6.79 8.07 4.82
CA GLY A 58 6.40 9.33 5.44
C GLY A 58 6.23 9.18 6.94
N TYR A 59 5.61 10.18 7.55
CA TYR A 59 5.21 10.16 8.94
C TYR A 59 3.99 11.07 9.13
N PHE A 60 3.15 10.72 10.09
CA PHE A 60 1.99 11.53 10.46
C PHE A 60 2.38 12.49 11.59
N GLN A 61 1.79 13.68 11.62
CA GLN A 61 1.95 14.64 12.71
C GLN A 61 0.57 15.17 13.12
N ASN A 62 0.41 15.43 14.41
CA ASN A 62 -0.80 16.07 14.96
C ASN A 62 -2.11 15.36 14.58
N THR A 63 -2.08 14.04 14.42
CA THR A 63 -3.29 13.23 14.21
C THR A 63 -3.82 12.70 15.52
N ILE A 64 -5.15 12.66 15.68
CA ILE A 64 -5.84 12.19 16.89
C ILE A 64 -6.52 10.85 16.61
N GLU A 65 -7.31 10.77 15.53
CA GLU A 65 -8.12 9.58 15.21
C GLU A 65 -7.41 8.62 14.27
N TYR A 66 -7.43 8.90 12.96
CA TYR A 66 -7.00 7.96 11.94
C TYR A 66 -5.63 8.31 11.36
N ARG A 67 -4.78 7.29 11.21
CA ARG A 67 -3.50 7.36 10.50
C ARG A 67 -3.45 6.24 9.46
N ILE A 68 -4.13 6.47 8.34
CA ILE A 68 -4.30 5.45 7.32
C ILE A 68 -3.28 5.64 6.20
N ILE A 69 -2.58 4.55 5.87
CA ILE A 69 -1.69 4.45 4.72
C ILE A 69 -2.06 3.22 3.92
N GLY A 70 -1.94 3.25 2.60
CA GLY A 70 -2.32 2.10 1.79
C GLY A 70 -2.25 2.34 0.29
N ILE A 71 -2.76 1.35 -0.45
CA ILE A 71 -2.88 1.38 -1.90
C ILE A 71 -4.31 1.09 -2.32
N ALA A 72 -4.68 1.60 -3.48
CA ALA A 72 -5.99 1.40 -4.07
C ALA A 72 -5.84 0.96 -5.53
N ASP A 73 -6.82 0.22 -6.00
CA ASP A 73 -6.98 -0.07 -7.42
C ASP A 73 -7.09 1.25 -8.20
N ALA A 74 -6.47 1.32 -9.38
CA ALA A 74 -6.40 2.54 -10.18
C ALA A 74 -7.78 3.06 -10.64
N SER A 75 -8.80 2.20 -10.69
CA SER A 75 -10.19 2.58 -10.99
C SER A 75 -10.91 3.24 -9.80
N THR A 76 -10.29 3.29 -8.63
CA THR A 76 -10.90 3.83 -7.42
C THR A 76 -10.98 5.34 -7.49
N VAL A 77 -12.19 5.87 -7.31
CA VAL A 77 -12.43 7.31 -7.20
C VAL A 77 -12.70 7.63 -5.74
N PHE A 78 -11.93 8.56 -5.19
CA PHE A 78 -12.13 9.09 -3.84
C PHE A 78 -12.75 10.48 -3.93
N ASN A 79 -13.92 10.65 -3.30
CA ASN A 79 -14.63 11.92 -3.28
C ASN A 79 -14.31 12.72 -2.00
N ALA A 80 -14.54 14.03 -2.08
CA ALA A 80 -14.38 14.92 -0.95
C ALA A 80 -15.26 14.51 0.25
N ASN A 81 -14.71 14.62 1.47
CA ASN A 81 -15.37 14.30 2.73
C ASN A 81 -15.73 12.81 2.92
N ARG A 82 -15.15 11.93 2.10
CA ARG A 82 -15.37 10.48 2.17
C ARG A 82 -14.13 9.77 2.66
N GLY A 83 -14.33 8.81 3.55
CA GLY A 83 -13.31 7.91 4.02
C GLY A 83 -12.94 6.90 2.93
N PRO A 84 -11.80 6.21 3.08
CA PRO A 84 -11.30 5.32 2.05
C PRO A 84 -12.13 4.04 1.89
N ARG A 85 -13.08 3.76 2.80
CA ARG A 85 -14.04 2.63 2.73
C ARG A 85 -15.39 3.00 2.14
N ASP A 86 -15.68 4.30 2.05
CA ASP A 86 -16.98 4.78 1.62
C ASP A 86 -17.21 4.46 0.13
N GLU A 87 -18.47 4.58 -0.30
CA GLU A 87 -18.84 4.55 -1.73
C GLU A 87 -18.43 3.26 -2.46
N GLY A 88 -18.39 2.13 -1.73
CA GLY A 88 -18.07 0.82 -2.31
C GLY A 88 -16.57 0.56 -2.46
N ASN A 89 -15.70 1.41 -1.91
CA ASN A 89 -14.24 1.26 -2.00
C ASN A 89 -13.65 0.25 -0.98
N TYR A 90 -14.49 -0.52 -0.30
CA TYR A 90 -14.06 -1.48 0.72
C TYR A 90 -13.17 -2.59 0.14
N SER A 91 -13.48 -3.11 -1.05
CA SER A 91 -12.75 -4.18 -1.76
C SER A 91 -11.69 -3.69 -2.73
N LYS A 92 -11.64 -2.38 -3.00
CA LYS A 92 -10.74 -1.76 -3.98
C LYS A 92 -9.48 -1.15 -3.39
N SER A 93 -9.22 -1.37 -2.11
CA SER A 93 -7.99 -0.87 -1.46
C SER A 93 -7.52 -1.78 -0.33
N ILE A 94 -6.22 -1.72 -0.08
CA ILE A 94 -5.56 -2.24 1.11
C ILE A 94 -5.15 -1.05 1.95
N ARG A 95 -5.49 -1.06 3.24
CA ARG A 95 -5.32 0.07 4.15
C ARG A 95 -4.80 -0.42 5.48
N PHE A 96 -3.71 0.15 5.95
CA PHE A 96 -3.21 -0.05 7.29
C PHE A 96 -3.58 1.15 8.16
N ASP A 97 -4.23 0.90 9.29
CA ASP A 97 -4.54 1.91 10.30
C ASP A 97 -3.49 1.89 11.41
N GLY A 98 -2.68 2.95 11.47
CA GLY A 98 -1.65 3.13 12.47
C GLY A 98 -2.15 3.38 13.89
N THR A 99 -3.46 3.57 14.10
CA THR A 99 -4.03 3.78 15.43
C THR A 99 -4.27 2.47 16.17
N ASP A 100 -4.86 1.49 15.50
CA ASP A 100 -5.20 0.19 16.08
C ASP A 100 -4.30 -0.96 15.57
N GLY A 101 -3.46 -0.71 14.56
CA GLY A 101 -2.65 -1.76 13.93
C GLY A 101 -3.49 -2.70 13.05
N GLY A 102 -4.62 -2.22 12.55
CA GLY A 102 -5.52 -2.98 11.70
C GLY A 102 -5.12 -2.89 10.23
N LEU A 103 -4.91 -4.04 9.59
CA LEU A 103 -4.77 -4.11 8.14
C LEU A 103 -6.10 -4.56 7.49
N TRP A 104 -6.67 -3.68 6.69
CA TRP A 104 -7.98 -3.83 6.08
C TRP A 104 -7.88 -4.08 4.58
N HIS A 105 -8.61 -5.08 4.10
CA HIS A 105 -8.81 -5.34 2.67
C HIS A 105 -10.27 -5.80 2.40
N ILE A 106 -10.52 -6.62 1.37
CA ILE A 106 -11.83 -7.11 0.89
C ILE A 106 -12.72 -7.61 2.04
N SER A 107 -12.13 -8.27 3.04
CA SER A 107 -12.85 -8.81 4.19
C SER A 107 -13.46 -7.70 5.06
N PRO A 108 -14.67 -7.90 5.63
CA PRO A 108 -15.23 -6.95 6.59
C PRO A 108 -14.44 -6.88 7.90
N ARG A 109 -13.49 -7.80 8.13
CA ARG A 109 -12.64 -7.85 9.32
C ARG A 109 -11.20 -7.49 8.94
N ALA A 110 -10.56 -6.66 9.77
CA ALA A 110 -9.13 -6.40 9.65
C ALA A 110 -8.32 -7.61 10.11
N ILE A 111 -7.12 -7.78 9.54
CA ILE A 111 -6.04 -8.44 10.27
C ILE A 111 -5.64 -7.50 11.41
N SER A 112 -5.83 -7.97 12.65
CA SER A 112 -5.53 -7.21 13.86
C SER A 112 -4.28 -7.75 14.57
N GLY A 113 -3.70 -6.96 15.46
CA GLY A 113 -2.57 -7.38 16.31
C GLY A 113 -1.20 -7.00 15.74
N LEU A 114 -1.16 -6.21 14.67
CA LEU A 114 0.07 -5.61 14.15
C LEU A 114 0.48 -4.40 14.98
N SER A 115 1.74 -4.02 14.87
CA SER A 115 2.26 -2.89 15.63
C SER A 115 1.65 -1.57 15.15
N ARG A 116 0.94 -0.89 16.05
CA ARG A 116 0.54 0.52 15.86
C ARG A 116 1.76 1.42 15.73
N PHE A 117 1.59 2.59 15.11
CA PHE A 117 2.63 3.63 15.07
C PHE A 117 2.11 4.98 15.53
N LEU A 118 3.00 5.76 16.14
CA LEU A 118 2.69 7.06 16.72
C LEU A 118 2.98 8.21 15.74
N ASN A 119 2.46 9.40 16.06
CA ASN A 119 2.89 10.61 15.36
C ASN A 119 4.43 10.76 15.43
N ASN A 120 5.01 11.26 14.36
CA ASN A 120 6.45 11.45 14.15
C ASN A 120 7.26 10.14 14.02
N GLN A 121 6.63 8.97 14.04
CA GLN A 121 7.27 7.72 13.66
C GLN A 121 7.27 7.61 12.13
N LYS A 122 8.44 7.32 11.57
CA LYS A 122 8.60 7.05 10.14
C LYS A 122 8.00 5.69 9.81
N VAL A 123 7.17 5.66 8.77
CA VAL A 123 6.52 4.45 8.25
C VAL A 123 6.69 4.38 6.75
N ALA A 124 6.78 3.17 6.22
CA ALA A 124 6.88 2.93 4.79
C ALA A 124 5.93 1.82 4.37
N CYS A 125 5.43 1.92 3.14
CA CYS A 125 4.72 0.85 2.47
C CYS A 125 5.52 0.50 1.21
N GLU A 126 5.83 -0.78 1.02
CA GLU A 126 6.55 -1.30 -0.14
C GLU A 126 5.63 -2.26 -0.91
N VAL A 127 5.44 -1.96 -2.19
CA VAL A 127 4.52 -2.69 -3.06
C VAL A 127 5.28 -3.23 -4.24
N ASN A 128 5.07 -4.51 -4.51
CA ASN A 128 5.66 -5.24 -5.62
C ASN A 128 4.58 -5.55 -6.65
N MET A 129 4.64 -4.88 -7.80
CA MET A 129 3.61 -4.95 -8.85
C MET A 129 3.92 -5.94 -9.98
N ASP A 130 5.11 -6.57 -10.03
CA ASP A 130 5.45 -7.52 -11.11
C ASP A 130 5.08 -8.98 -10.80
N LYS A 131 3.99 -9.23 -10.08
CA LYS A 131 3.52 -10.61 -9.86
C LYS A 131 2.80 -11.12 -11.11
N HIS A 132 3.18 -12.31 -11.54
CA HIS A 132 2.63 -13.01 -12.70
C HIS A 132 2.18 -14.39 -12.24
N GLN A 133 0.95 -14.79 -12.57
CA GLN A 133 0.40 -16.10 -12.20
C GLN A 133 0.16 -16.94 -13.46
N ILE A 134 0.49 -18.24 -13.36
CA ILE A 134 0.16 -19.26 -14.37
C ILE A 134 -0.67 -20.34 -13.67
N GLN A 135 -1.88 -20.59 -14.17
CA GLN A 135 -2.77 -21.64 -13.66
C GLN A 135 -2.90 -22.76 -14.71
N ILE A 136 -2.77 -24.01 -14.27
CA ILE A 136 -2.94 -25.21 -15.09
C ILE A 136 -3.85 -26.17 -14.30
N SER A 137 -4.99 -26.56 -14.86
CA SER A 137 -6.04 -27.29 -14.13
C SER A 137 -6.41 -28.66 -14.72
N GLU A 138 -5.78 -29.10 -15.82
CA GLU A 138 -6.26 -30.22 -16.63
C GLU A 138 -5.24 -31.36 -16.81
N SER A 139 -5.73 -32.59 -16.95
CA SER A 139 -4.90 -33.76 -17.26
C SER A 139 -4.21 -33.57 -18.61
N ASN A 140 -2.89 -33.77 -18.65
CA ASN A 140 -2.01 -33.56 -19.82
C ASN A 140 -1.80 -32.10 -20.26
N ALA A 141 -2.20 -31.11 -19.46
CA ALA A 141 -1.84 -29.72 -19.75
C ALA A 141 -0.38 -29.41 -19.36
N SER A 142 0.31 -28.63 -20.20
CA SER A 142 1.70 -28.22 -19.94
C SER A 142 1.93 -26.77 -20.37
N PHE A 143 2.67 -26.03 -19.55
CA PHE A 143 3.17 -24.70 -19.86
C PHE A 143 4.70 -24.76 -20.01
N THR A 144 5.27 -24.07 -20.99
CA THR A 144 6.72 -24.01 -21.19
C THR A 144 7.20 -22.56 -21.24
N LEU A 145 7.84 -22.14 -20.16
CA LEU A 145 8.50 -20.83 -20.04
C LEU A 145 9.93 -20.94 -20.55
N THR A 146 10.27 -20.21 -21.61
CA THR A 146 11.62 -20.26 -22.21
C THR A 146 12.54 -19.11 -21.77
N ARG A 147 11.99 -18.05 -21.17
CA ARG A 147 12.73 -16.90 -20.61
C ARG A 147 11.81 -16.06 -19.69
N PHE A 148 12.30 -15.71 -18.50
CA PHE A 148 11.63 -14.80 -17.54
C PHE A 148 12.69 -14.10 -16.70
N GLU A 149 12.78 -12.78 -16.73
CA GLU A 149 13.86 -12.04 -16.05
C GLU A 149 13.37 -10.76 -15.36
N ARG A 150 13.89 -10.52 -14.16
CA ARG A 150 13.56 -9.40 -13.26
C ARG A 150 14.82 -8.94 -12.51
N LEU A 151 14.97 -7.64 -12.26
CA LEU A 151 16.12 -7.02 -11.56
C LEU A 151 15.60 -5.84 -10.69
N THR A 152 16.15 -5.47 -9.52
CA THR A 152 17.09 -6.07 -8.56
C THR A 152 16.61 -5.69 -7.15
N ILE A 153 16.06 -6.67 -6.43
CA ILE A 153 15.87 -6.81 -4.97
C ILE A 153 14.98 -5.78 -4.22
N SER A 154 14.01 -6.31 -3.47
CA SER A 154 13.29 -5.60 -2.40
C SER A 154 14.26 -5.06 -1.34
N SER A 155 13.91 -3.91 -0.74
CA SER A 155 14.72 -3.23 0.27
C SER A 155 14.18 -3.39 1.69
N ALA A 156 13.04 -4.07 1.83
CA ALA A 156 12.32 -4.17 3.08
C ALA A 156 13.13 -4.93 4.14
N LYS A 157 13.12 -4.41 5.35
CA LYS A 157 13.78 -4.98 6.53
C LYS A 157 12.78 -4.93 7.67
N ASN A 158 12.73 -5.97 8.49
CA ASN A 158 11.80 -6.11 9.61
C ASN A 158 10.32 -6.17 9.18
N VAL A 159 10.04 -7.00 8.16
CA VAL A 159 8.68 -7.21 7.63
C VAL A 159 7.81 -7.90 8.67
N GLU A 160 6.69 -7.29 9.06
CA GLU A 160 5.70 -7.94 9.92
C GLU A 160 4.80 -8.91 9.12
N LEU A 161 4.40 -8.53 7.89
CA LEU A 161 3.56 -9.37 7.02
C LEU A 161 3.85 -9.22 5.52
N GLY A 162 3.81 -10.36 4.80
CA GLY A 162 3.79 -10.49 3.34
C GLY A 162 2.43 -11.00 2.85
N LEU A 163 1.72 -10.25 1.98
CA LEU A 163 0.31 -10.51 1.64
C LEU A 163 -0.02 -10.29 0.16
N GLU A 164 -0.83 -11.14 -0.46
CA GLU A 164 -1.18 -10.97 -1.89
C GLU A 164 -2.46 -10.15 -2.09
N TRP A 165 -2.44 -9.22 -3.05
CA TRP A 165 -3.61 -8.45 -3.46
C TRP A 165 -4.72 -9.35 -4.00
N GLY A 166 -5.98 -9.04 -3.67
CA GLY A 166 -7.15 -9.77 -4.17
C GLY A 166 -7.48 -11.03 -3.38
N THR A 167 -6.65 -11.38 -2.40
CA THR A 167 -6.85 -12.53 -1.52
C THR A 167 -7.59 -12.11 -0.25
N GLU A 168 -8.57 -12.91 0.17
CA GLU A 168 -9.12 -12.78 1.52
C GLU A 168 -8.14 -13.38 2.53
N TRP A 169 -7.64 -12.56 3.44
CA TRP A 169 -6.69 -13.01 4.46
C TRP A 169 -7.43 -13.45 5.73
N VAL A 170 -7.18 -14.67 6.19
CA VAL A 170 -7.79 -15.24 7.40
C VAL A 170 -6.72 -15.41 8.47
N ILE A 171 -7.05 -15.06 9.72
CA ILE A 171 -6.17 -15.29 10.89
C ILE A 171 -6.16 -16.79 11.23
N GLN A 172 -5.41 -17.57 10.48
CA GLN A 172 -4.86 -18.84 10.94
C GLN A 172 -3.37 -18.75 10.69
N GLN A 173 -2.56 -19.10 11.69
CA GLN A 173 -1.10 -19.00 11.71
C GLN A 173 -0.47 -19.48 10.38
N GLN A 174 -0.34 -18.57 9.42
CA GLN A 174 0.32 -18.87 8.16
C GLN A 174 1.81 -18.74 8.41
N GLN A 175 2.47 -19.88 8.26
CA GLN A 175 3.91 -20.03 8.27
C GLN A 175 4.55 -18.97 7.39
N TYR A 176 5.63 -18.40 7.90
CA TYR A 176 6.64 -17.68 7.11
C TYR A 176 6.88 -18.42 5.79
N GLN A 177 6.43 -17.81 4.70
CA GLN A 177 6.99 -17.99 3.37
C GLN A 177 7.14 -16.59 2.77
N ASP A 178 8.35 -16.32 2.30
CA ASP A 178 8.81 -15.03 1.80
C ASP A 178 8.08 -14.61 0.51
N ASP A 179 6.85 -14.05 0.56
CA ASP A 179 6.15 -13.62 -0.66
C ASP A 179 5.24 -12.37 -0.47
N CYS A 180 5.77 -11.20 -0.87
CA CYS A 180 5.25 -9.81 -0.72
C CYS A 180 3.86 -9.56 -1.36
N CYS A 181 2.95 -8.71 -0.87
CA CYS A 181 3.02 -7.32 -0.41
C CYS A 181 3.50 -7.15 1.02
N ILE A 182 4.49 -6.29 1.19
CA ILE A 182 5.02 -5.95 2.50
C ILE A 182 4.23 -4.76 3.02
N ILE A 183 3.46 -4.97 4.09
CA ILE A 183 2.97 -3.86 4.89
C ILE A 183 3.55 -4.02 6.29
N LEU A 184 4.32 -2.99 6.66
CA LEU A 184 5.22 -2.84 7.81
C LEU A 184 6.54 -3.58 7.67
#